data_AF-A0A950L223-F1
#
_entry.id   AF-A0A950L223-F1
#
_cell.length_a   1.000
_cell.length_b   1.000
_cell.length_c   1.000
_cell.angle_alpha   90.00
_cell.angle_beta   90.00
_cell.angle_gamma   90.00
#
_symmetry.space_group_name_H-M   'P 1'
#
loop_
_entity.id
_entity.type
_entity.pdbx_description
1 polymer ?
#
loop_
_entity_poly.entity_id
_entity_poly.type
_entity_poly.pdbx_seq_one_letter_code
_entity_poly.pdbx_strand_id
1 'polypeptide(L)'
;MNPRIVLLIAAVALLFAGCATTEDQFTQSQVALNQAIANEPAGNYFIGRRFYRRNYFFWGYIRQPRQPWSSAKLVMLNEQKMLAPDRQANKPGSDGNFEYRLQGYFSGQTVYEPASNSFYPEFVLTGYKLMSNHPAQIFRDPKAMDPDRLYIDKPQ
;
A
#
# COMPACT_ATOMS: atom_id res chain seq x y z
N MET A 1 49.57 14.58 -26.32
CA MET A 1 48.58 14.47 -25.22
C MET A 1 48.99 13.31 -24.35
N ASN A 2 49.32 13.55 -23.08
CA ASN A 2 50.05 12.57 -22.25
C ASN A 2 49.09 11.45 -21.79
N PRO A 3 49.32 10.16 -22.10
CA PRO A 3 48.36 9.07 -21.82
C PRO A 3 48.04 8.90 -20.33
N ARG A 4 48.93 9.36 -19.45
CA ARG A 4 48.72 9.41 -17.99
C ARG A 4 47.65 10.43 -17.57
N ILE A 5 47.48 11.52 -18.32
CA ILE A 5 46.48 12.55 -18.03
C ILE A 5 45.07 12.08 -18.47
N VAL A 6 44.98 11.34 -19.58
CA VAL A 6 43.72 10.76 -20.06
C VAL A 6 43.19 9.70 -19.08
N LEU A 7 44.08 8.90 -18.48
CA LEU A 7 43.71 7.89 -17.49
C LEU A 7 43.17 8.51 -16.17
N LEU A 8 43.70 9.67 -15.78
CA LEU A 8 43.27 10.39 -14.58
C LEU A 8 41.88 11.04 -14.76
N ILE A 9 41.54 11.49 -15.97
CA ILE A 9 40.22 12.07 -16.26
C ILE A 9 39.13 10.99 -16.29
N ALA A 10 39.45 9.78 -16.81
CA ALA A 10 38.52 8.66 -16.83
C ALA A 10 38.19 8.11 -15.42
N ALA A 11 39.15 8.18 -14.48
CA ALA A 11 38.95 7.75 -13.10
C ALA A 11 38.07 8.72 -12.28
N VAL A 12 38.08 10.02 -12.60
CA VAL A 12 37.29 11.04 -11.90
C VAL A 12 35.81 11.02 -12.34
N ALA A 13 35.51 10.62 -13.58
CA ALA A 13 34.13 10.50 -14.07
C ALA A 13 33.33 9.36 -13.39
N LEU A 14 34.00 8.34 -12.85
CA LEU A 14 33.37 7.22 -12.16
C LEU A 14 32.98 7.55 -10.70
N LEU A 15 33.43 8.68 -10.15
CA LEU A 15 33.12 9.09 -8.77
C LEU A 15 31.83 9.92 -8.64
N PHE A 16 31.19 10.31 -9.75
CA PHE A 16 29.95 11.11 -9.75
C PHE A 16 28.67 10.31 -10.03
N ALA A 17 28.74 8.98 -10.20
CA ALA A 17 27.58 8.14 -10.50
C ALA A 17 26.76 7.70 -9.27
N GLY A 18 27.00 8.28 -8.09
CA GLY A 18 26.59 7.70 -6.81
C GLY A 18 25.66 8.56 -5.95
N CYS A 19 24.63 9.19 -6.53
CA CYS A 19 23.52 9.76 -5.74
C CYS A 19 22.21 9.66 -6.53
N ALA A 20 21.73 8.44 -6.77
CA ALA A 20 20.32 8.24 -7.10
C ALA A 20 19.51 8.51 -5.82
N THR A 21 18.90 9.69 -5.74
CA THR A 21 18.02 10.08 -4.64
C THR A 21 16.79 9.17 -4.60
N THR A 22 16.40 8.74 -3.41
CA THR A 22 15.21 7.90 -3.14
C THR A 22 13.90 8.42 -3.75
N GLU A 23 13.83 9.72 -4.04
CA GLU A 23 12.70 10.38 -4.70
C GLU A 23 12.47 9.88 -6.14
N ASP A 24 13.54 9.57 -6.87
CA ASP A 24 13.46 9.10 -8.25
C ASP A 24 12.96 7.64 -8.31
N GLN A 25 13.42 6.82 -7.36
CA GLN A 25 13.02 5.41 -7.25
C GLN A 25 11.54 5.23 -6.93
N PHE A 26 10.99 6.00 -5.97
CA PHE A 26 9.56 5.93 -5.67
C PHE A 26 8.73 6.33 -6.89
N THR A 27 9.07 7.43 -7.54
CA THR A 27 8.34 7.95 -8.71
C THR A 27 8.35 6.94 -9.86
N GLN A 28 9.51 6.34 -10.16
CA GLN A 28 9.61 5.29 -11.17
C GLN A 28 8.77 4.06 -10.81
N SER A 29 8.79 3.64 -9.53
CA SER A 29 7.97 2.52 -9.07
C SER A 29 6.46 2.80 -9.20
N GLN A 30 6.03 4.05 -8.99
CA GLN A 30 4.63 4.46 -9.16
C GLN A 30 4.18 4.40 -10.61
N VAL A 31 5.05 4.73 -11.57
CA VAL A 31 4.73 4.59 -13.00
C VAL A 31 4.46 3.13 -13.34
N ALA A 32 5.35 2.21 -12.94
CA ALA A 32 5.18 0.78 -13.18
C ALA A 32 3.94 0.22 -12.48
N LEU A 33 3.69 0.64 -11.23
CA LEU A 33 2.50 0.25 -10.47
C LEU A 33 1.22 0.71 -11.17
N ASN A 34 1.13 1.97 -11.58
CA ASN A 34 -0.06 2.52 -12.23
C ASN A 34 -0.32 1.85 -13.59
N GLN A 35 0.74 1.49 -14.33
CA GLN A 35 0.60 0.67 -15.54
C GLN A 35 0.05 -0.73 -15.23
N ALA A 36 0.53 -1.39 -14.18
CA ALA A 36 -0.01 -2.69 -13.75
C ALA A 36 -1.48 -2.58 -13.32
N ILE A 37 -1.83 -1.54 -12.57
CA ILE A 37 -3.21 -1.24 -12.14
C ILE A 37 -4.13 -1.06 -13.36
N ALA A 38 -3.72 -0.31 -14.37
CA ALA A 38 -4.50 -0.10 -15.59
C ALA A 38 -4.81 -1.42 -16.33
N ASN A 39 -3.93 -2.42 -16.20
CA ASN A 39 -4.07 -3.73 -16.82
C ASN A 39 -4.84 -4.74 -15.97
N GLU A 40 -5.31 -4.37 -14.77
CA GLU A 40 -6.12 -5.25 -13.94
C GLU A 40 -7.40 -5.70 -14.69
N PRO A 41 -7.82 -6.97 -14.56
CA PRO A 41 -9.10 -7.41 -15.13
C PRO A 41 -10.25 -6.59 -14.53
N ALA A 42 -11.17 -6.09 -15.36
CA ALA A 42 -12.40 -5.52 -14.82
C ALA A 42 -13.22 -6.60 -14.10
N GLY A 43 -14.07 -6.20 -13.15
CA GLY A 43 -14.98 -7.12 -12.49
C GLY A 43 -15.56 -6.60 -11.19
N ASN A 44 -16.47 -7.38 -10.62
CA ASN A 44 -17.09 -7.10 -9.34
C ASN A 44 -16.23 -7.66 -8.19
N TYR A 45 -15.12 -6.99 -7.93
CA TYR A 45 -14.23 -7.27 -6.81
C TYR A 45 -13.52 -5.98 -6.40
N PHE A 46 -12.83 -6.03 -5.27
CA PHE A 46 -12.02 -4.92 -4.79
C PHE A 46 -10.57 -5.37 -4.60
N ILE A 47 -9.65 -4.41 -4.60
CA ILE A 47 -8.27 -4.61 -4.20
C ILE A 47 -8.07 -3.95 -2.83
N GLY A 48 -7.58 -4.72 -1.87
CA GLY A 48 -7.32 -4.28 -0.51
C GLY A 48 -5.85 -4.34 -0.17
N ARG A 49 -5.32 -3.29 0.48
CA ARG A 49 -3.99 -3.29 1.11
C ARG A 49 -4.18 -3.22 2.62
N ARG A 50 -3.63 -4.22 3.32
CA ARG A 50 -3.63 -4.20 4.78
C ARG A 50 -2.77 -3.06 5.29
N PHE A 51 -3.39 -2.13 6.01
CA PHE A 51 -2.72 -1.03 6.69
C PHE A 51 -2.91 -1.20 8.19
N TYR A 52 -1.99 -1.94 8.80
CA TYR A 52 -2.06 -2.24 10.22
C TYR A 52 -1.46 -1.11 11.05
N ARG A 53 -2.19 -0.73 12.10
CA ARG A 53 -1.71 0.11 13.19
C ARG A 53 -2.13 -0.53 14.50
N ARG A 54 -1.23 -0.54 15.48
CA ARG A 54 -1.49 -1.19 16.77
C ARG A 54 -2.62 -0.51 17.55
N ASN A 55 -2.72 0.81 17.42
CA ASN A 55 -3.63 1.63 18.21
C ASN A 55 -4.95 1.99 17.50
N TYR A 56 -5.18 1.52 16.27
CA TYR A 56 -6.36 1.87 15.48
C TYR A 56 -7.15 0.62 15.10
N PHE A 57 -8.46 0.78 14.94
CA PHE A 57 -9.34 -0.34 14.63
C PHE A 57 -9.70 -0.49 13.14
N PHE A 58 -9.34 0.49 12.29
CA PHE A 58 -9.50 0.34 10.83
C PHE A 58 -8.67 -0.83 10.29
N TRP A 59 -9.09 -1.38 9.16
CA TRP A 59 -8.40 -2.51 8.55
C TRP A 59 -7.36 -2.08 7.50
N GLY A 60 -7.74 -1.22 6.58
CA GLY A 60 -6.83 -0.80 5.53
C GLY A 60 -7.49 -0.14 4.33
N TYR A 61 -6.72 0.00 3.26
CA TYR A 61 -7.15 0.72 2.07
C TYR A 61 -7.81 -0.22 1.08
N ILE A 62 -8.99 0.16 0.58
CA ILE A 62 -9.73 -0.58 -0.45
C ILE A 62 -9.99 0.32 -1.65
N ARG A 63 -9.71 -0.20 -2.85
CA ARG A 63 -10.04 0.43 -4.13
C ARG A 63 -10.74 -0.54 -5.07
N GLN A 64 -11.38 0.01 -6.10
CA GLN A 64 -11.87 -0.77 -7.24
C GLN A 64 -10.70 -1.13 -8.18
N PRO A 65 -10.84 -2.19 -9.00
CA PRO A 65 -9.86 -2.52 -10.02
C PRO A 65 -9.70 -1.35 -11.00
N ARG A 66 -8.48 -1.18 -11.52
CA ARG A 66 -8.07 -0.09 -12.43
C ARG A 66 -8.15 1.32 -11.86
N GLN A 67 -8.48 1.47 -10.58
CA GLN A 67 -8.37 2.75 -9.89
C GLN A 67 -7.00 2.84 -9.20
N PRO A 68 -6.37 4.03 -9.14
CA PRO A 68 -5.09 4.20 -8.47
C PRO A 68 -5.24 4.06 -6.95
N TRP A 69 -4.11 3.90 -6.25
CA TRP A 69 -4.14 3.82 -4.79
C TRP A 69 -4.53 5.14 -4.12
N SER A 70 -4.22 6.29 -4.72
CA SER A 70 -4.69 7.60 -4.26
C SER A 70 -6.21 7.76 -4.16
N SER A 71 -7.01 6.94 -4.87
CA SER A 71 -8.47 6.93 -4.74
C SER A 71 -9.00 5.90 -3.74
N ALA A 72 -8.11 5.14 -3.09
CA ALA A 72 -8.51 4.11 -2.13
C ALA A 72 -9.14 4.71 -0.88
N LYS A 73 -10.09 4.00 -0.29
CA LYS A 73 -10.76 4.37 0.95
C LYS A 73 -10.13 3.60 2.10
N LEU A 74 -9.78 4.28 3.19
CA LEU A 74 -9.46 3.61 4.46
C LEU A 74 -10.78 3.11 5.07
N VAL A 75 -10.88 1.82 5.37
CA VAL A 75 -12.16 1.20 5.75
C VAL A 75 -12.14 0.55 7.13
N MET A 76 -13.33 0.47 7.70
CA MET A 76 -13.68 -0.52 8.70
C MET A 76 -14.23 -1.76 8.00
N LEU A 77 -13.72 -2.94 8.35
CA LEU A 77 -14.31 -4.18 7.87
C LEU A 77 -15.48 -4.58 8.76
N ASN A 78 -16.62 -4.87 8.14
CA ASN A 78 -17.68 -5.63 8.75
C ASN A 78 -17.43 -7.13 8.50
N GLU A 79 -17.22 -7.84 9.59
CA GLU A 79 -16.77 -9.24 9.60
C GLU A 79 -17.85 -10.22 10.03
N GLN A 80 -19.12 -9.80 10.02
CA GLN A 80 -20.25 -10.67 10.40
C GLN A 80 -20.38 -11.89 9.48
N LYS A 81 -19.91 -11.80 8.23
CA LYS A 81 -19.95 -12.89 7.24
C LYS A 81 -18.62 -13.61 7.10
N MET A 82 -17.52 -12.88 7.22
CA MET A 82 -16.16 -13.39 7.00
C MET A 82 -15.19 -12.58 7.85
N LEU A 83 -14.34 -13.27 8.62
CA LEU A 83 -13.23 -12.63 9.32
C LEU A 83 -12.13 -12.20 8.33
N ALA A 84 -11.44 -11.12 8.66
CA ALA A 84 -10.22 -10.69 7.99
C ALA A 84 -9.12 -11.74 8.18
N PRO A 85 -8.13 -11.79 7.26
CA PRO A 85 -7.15 -12.87 7.22
C PRO A 85 -6.36 -13.04 8.54
N ASP A 86 -5.88 -11.94 9.11
CA ASP A 86 -5.11 -11.93 10.37
C ASP A 86 -5.93 -12.39 11.57
N ARG A 87 -7.19 -11.97 11.66
CA ARG A 87 -8.13 -12.36 12.73
C ARG A 87 -8.57 -13.81 12.59
N GLN A 88 -8.83 -14.29 11.37
CA GLN A 88 -9.08 -15.70 11.11
C GLN A 88 -7.89 -16.58 11.52
N ALA A 89 -6.66 -16.08 11.36
CA ALA A 89 -5.45 -16.75 11.78
C ALA A 89 -5.12 -16.59 13.28
N ASN A 90 -5.96 -15.87 14.06
CA ASN A 90 -5.71 -15.48 15.45
C ASN A 90 -4.34 -14.78 15.66
N LYS A 91 -3.90 -14.00 14.67
CA LYS A 91 -2.62 -13.26 14.69
C LYS A 91 -2.84 -11.83 14.16
N PRO A 92 -3.53 -10.95 14.91
CA PRO A 92 -3.84 -9.60 14.44
C PRO A 92 -2.60 -8.85 13.94
N GLY A 93 -2.71 -8.23 12.76
CA GLY A 93 -1.63 -7.48 12.13
C GLY A 93 -0.52 -8.30 11.47
N SER A 94 -0.56 -9.64 11.55
CA SER A 94 0.47 -10.50 10.93
C SER A 94 0.55 -10.40 9.42
N ASP A 95 -0.50 -9.88 8.78
CA ASP A 95 -0.58 -9.65 7.34
C ASP A 95 -0.36 -8.19 6.95
N GLY A 96 0.30 -7.40 7.80
CA GLY A 96 0.67 -6.02 7.51
C GLY A 96 1.32 -5.87 6.12
N ASN A 97 0.83 -4.92 5.33
CA ASN A 97 1.23 -4.67 3.95
C ASN A 97 0.85 -5.73 2.91
N PHE A 98 0.12 -6.79 3.26
CA PHE A 98 -0.33 -7.77 2.27
C PHE A 98 -1.42 -7.16 1.38
N GLU A 99 -1.44 -7.61 0.13
CA GLU A 99 -2.43 -7.22 -0.88
C GLU A 99 -3.38 -8.38 -1.18
N TYR A 100 -4.67 -8.06 -1.19
CA TYR A 100 -5.75 -9.02 -1.37
C TYR A 100 -6.68 -8.60 -2.49
N ARG A 101 -7.16 -9.58 -3.24
CA ARG A 101 -8.43 -9.46 -3.96
C ARG A 101 -9.54 -9.74 -2.95
N LEU A 102 -10.47 -8.81 -2.80
CA LEU A 102 -11.59 -8.88 -1.87
C LEU A 102 -12.91 -9.06 -2.61
N GLN A 103 -13.79 -9.85 -2.02
CA GLN A 103 -15.22 -9.92 -2.36
C GLN A 103 -16.00 -9.26 -1.23
N GLY A 104 -16.98 -8.44 -1.58
CA GLY A 104 -17.75 -7.68 -0.61
C GLY A 104 -18.41 -6.47 -1.24
N TYR A 105 -18.88 -5.56 -0.40
CA TYR A 105 -19.51 -4.31 -0.82
C TYR A 105 -19.42 -3.27 0.30
N PHE A 106 -19.45 -1.99 -0.07
CA PHE A 106 -19.65 -0.91 0.88
C PHE A 106 -21.12 -0.90 1.32
N SER A 107 -21.39 -0.87 2.62
CA SER A 107 -22.77 -0.86 3.14
C SER A 107 -23.48 0.48 2.96
N GLY A 108 -22.71 1.54 2.66
CA GLY A 108 -23.18 2.93 2.68
C GLY A 108 -23.16 3.57 4.07
N GLN A 109 -22.84 2.81 5.11
CA GLN A 109 -22.67 3.31 6.47
C GLN A 109 -21.22 3.70 6.76
N THR A 110 -21.03 4.40 7.87
CA THR A 110 -19.72 4.68 8.45
C THR A 110 -19.65 4.16 9.88
N VAL A 111 -18.43 3.89 10.35
CA VAL A 111 -18.13 3.38 11.68
C VAL A 111 -17.16 4.34 12.36
N TYR A 112 -17.46 4.68 13.61
CA TYR A 112 -16.62 5.54 14.44
C TYR A 112 -15.36 4.79 14.89
N GLU A 113 -14.21 5.43 14.74
CA GLU A 113 -12.93 4.96 15.24
C GLU A 113 -12.42 5.94 16.32
N PRO A 114 -12.33 5.49 17.58
CA PRO A 114 -12.03 6.37 18.70
C PRO A 114 -10.58 6.88 18.72
N ALA A 115 -9.60 6.12 18.24
CA ALA A 115 -8.18 6.53 18.32
C ALA A 115 -7.85 7.70 17.38
N SER A 116 -8.47 7.74 16.21
CA SER A 116 -8.40 8.83 15.24
C SER A 116 -9.51 9.87 15.42
N ASN A 117 -10.49 9.59 16.28
CA ASN A 117 -11.71 10.37 16.43
C ASN A 117 -12.38 10.70 15.07
N SER A 118 -12.53 9.70 14.21
CA SER A 118 -13.03 9.88 12.84
C SER A 118 -14.01 8.77 12.44
N PHE A 119 -14.76 9.00 11.37
CA PHE A 119 -15.67 8.02 10.80
C PHE A 119 -15.10 7.46 9.49
N TYR A 120 -15.10 6.14 9.35
CA TYR A 120 -14.62 5.45 8.16
C TYR A 120 -15.75 4.67 7.48
N PRO A 121 -15.76 4.58 6.14
CA PRO A 121 -16.73 3.76 5.43
C PRO A 121 -16.63 2.30 5.85
N GLU A 122 -17.78 1.67 6.02
CA GLU A 122 -17.88 0.24 6.33
C GLU A 122 -17.87 -0.59 5.04
N PHE A 123 -17.01 -1.61 5.01
CA PHE A 123 -16.94 -2.60 3.94
C PHE A 123 -17.32 -3.98 4.47
N VAL A 124 -18.39 -4.56 3.94
CA VAL A 124 -18.85 -5.92 4.30
C VAL A 124 -18.02 -6.94 3.53
N LEU A 125 -17.16 -7.65 4.25
CA LEU A 125 -16.29 -8.68 3.68
C LEU A 125 -17.07 -9.99 3.49
N THR A 126 -17.02 -10.56 2.29
CA THR A 126 -17.65 -11.86 1.99
C THR A 126 -16.66 -12.90 1.47
N GLY A 127 -15.44 -12.49 1.15
CA GLY A 127 -14.37 -13.38 0.73
C GLY A 127 -13.09 -12.61 0.44
N TYR A 128 -11.98 -13.32 0.38
CA TYR A 128 -10.71 -12.76 -0.05
C TYR A 128 -9.81 -13.83 -0.67
N LYS A 129 -8.83 -13.36 -1.46
CA LYS A 129 -7.71 -14.15 -1.95
C LYS A 129 -6.43 -13.31 -1.84
N LEU A 130 -5.40 -13.87 -1.23
CA LEU A 130 -4.07 -13.25 -1.21
C LEU A 130 -3.56 -13.08 -2.64
N MET A 131 -3.16 -11.86 -2.99
CA MET A 131 -2.52 -11.53 -4.26
C MET A 131 -1.01 -11.47 -4.11
N SER A 132 -0.53 -10.76 -3.09
CA SER A 132 0.90 -10.64 -2.80
C SER A 132 1.14 -10.38 -1.33
N ASN A 133 2.17 -11.01 -0.78
CA ASN A 133 2.72 -10.71 0.55
C ASN A 133 3.93 -9.75 0.49
N HIS A 134 4.41 -9.42 -0.71
CA HIS A 134 5.45 -8.41 -0.96
C HIS A 134 5.05 -7.49 -2.10
N PRO A 135 3.92 -6.78 -1.98
CA PRO A 135 3.46 -5.90 -3.05
C PRO A 135 4.29 -4.61 -3.15
N ALA A 136 4.17 -3.91 -4.29
CA ALA A 136 4.82 -2.62 -4.50
C ALA A 136 4.41 -1.59 -3.43
N GLN A 137 5.31 -0.66 -3.16
CA GLN A 137 5.11 0.45 -2.22
C GLN A 137 4.03 1.39 -2.73
N ILE A 138 3.10 1.79 -1.86
CA ILE A 138 1.99 2.71 -2.19
C ILE A 138 2.03 4.01 -1.40
N PHE A 139 2.95 4.13 -0.44
CA PHE A 139 3.14 5.31 0.38
C PHE A 139 4.48 5.95 0.02
N ARG A 140 4.53 7.28 -0.04
CA ARG A 140 5.79 7.99 -0.30
C ARG A 140 6.82 7.76 0.81
N ASP A 141 6.36 7.82 2.05
CA ASP A 141 7.21 7.58 3.21
C ASP A 141 7.38 6.07 3.43
N PRO A 142 8.61 5.51 3.36
CA PRO A 142 8.84 4.09 3.58
C PRO A 142 8.48 3.64 5.00
N LYS A 143 8.40 4.55 5.97
CA LYS A 143 7.96 4.25 7.34
C LYS A 143 6.44 4.26 7.51
N ALA A 144 5.67 4.50 6.45
CA ALA A 144 4.21 4.49 6.51
C ALA A 144 3.61 3.16 6.98
N MET A 145 4.34 2.05 6.88
CA MET A 145 3.88 0.74 7.34
C MET A 145 4.26 0.41 8.78
N ASP A 146 4.92 1.32 9.49
CA ASP A 146 5.23 1.14 10.92
C ASP A 146 3.92 1.02 11.74
N PRO A 147 3.69 -0.11 12.44
CA PRO A 147 2.48 -0.32 13.24
C PRO A 147 2.31 0.69 14.39
N ASP A 148 3.41 1.28 14.87
CA ASP A 148 3.41 2.20 16.01
C ASP A 148 3.28 3.67 15.60
N ARG A 149 3.19 3.94 14.30
CA ARG A 149 3.01 5.29 13.78
C ARG A 149 1.60 5.82 14.02
N LEU A 150 1.49 6.94 14.72
CA LEU A 150 0.22 7.64 14.98
C LEU A 150 -0.31 8.42 13.77
N TYR A 151 0.54 8.74 12.81
CA TYR A 151 0.09 9.38 11.58
C TYR A 151 -0.56 8.35 10.63
N ILE A 152 -1.76 8.70 10.14
CA ILE A 152 -2.49 7.91 9.15
C ILE A 152 -2.07 8.38 7.77
N ASP A 153 -1.04 7.72 7.23
CA ASP A 153 -0.54 7.98 5.87
C ASP A 153 -1.58 7.69 4.80
N LYS A 154 -1.66 8.53 3.78
CA LYS A 154 -2.48 8.27 2.59
C LYS A 154 -1.62 7.70 1.48
N PRO A 155 -2.11 6.68 0.76
CA PRO A 155 -1.39 6.16 -0.39
C PRO A 155 -1.45 7.16 -1.56
N GLN A 156 -0.49 7.04 -2.48
CA GLN A 156 -0.34 7.90 -3.67
C GLN A 156 -0.57 7.09 -4.94
#